data_AF-A0AAJ1KEN8-F1
#
_entry.id   AF-A0AAJ1KEN8-F1
#
_cell.length_a   1.000
_cell.length_b   1.000
_cell.length_c   1.000
_cell.angle_alpha   90.00
_cell.angle_beta   90.00
_cell.angle_gamma   90.00
#
_symmetry.space_group_name_H-M   'P 1'
#
loop_
_entity.id
_entity.type
_entity.pdbx_description
1 polymer ?
#
loop_
_entity_poly.entity_id
_entity_poly.type
_entity_poly.pdbx_seq_one_letter_code
_entity_poly.pdbx_strand_id
1 'polypeptide(L)'
;MTTLHDLTPKFRNIRLLLAREKGHPEGDREEGYDVLAPLTDEGRLDAKEWKSHQALCRVRHFRAGEDDLIGRLRRKPGGQWYFDYTEGDRDDEAGFHLDDECFVTGEYVSIRRNGAMHTYQVARVERP
;
A
#
# COMPACT_ATOMS: atom_id res chain seq x y z
N MET A 1 -16.75 -11.25 -6.91
CA MET A 1 -16.61 -11.19 -5.44
C MET A 1 -15.44 -12.09 -5.08
N THR A 2 -14.33 -11.53 -4.60
CA THR A 2 -13.23 -12.34 -4.06
C THR A 2 -13.70 -12.98 -2.77
N THR A 3 -13.64 -14.29 -2.66
CA THR A 3 -13.98 -14.99 -1.41
C THR A 3 -12.73 -15.11 -0.55
N LEU A 4 -12.88 -15.15 0.77
CA LEU A 4 -11.74 -15.26 1.69
C LEU A 4 -10.89 -16.53 1.45
N HIS A 5 -11.47 -17.56 0.84
CA HIS A 5 -10.80 -18.81 0.45
C HIS A 5 -9.79 -18.64 -0.69
N ASP A 6 -9.87 -17.54 -1.46
CA ASP A 6 -8.95 -17.25 -2.57
C ASP A 6 -7.62 -16.63 -2.08
N LEU A 7 -7.52 -16.29 -0.80
CA LEU A 7 -6.34 -15.66 -0.19
C LEU A 7 -5.50 -16.69 0.55
N THR A 8 -4.20 -16.70 0.29
CA THR A 8 -3.27 -17.56 1.03
C THR A 8 -3.00 -17.00 2.43
N PRO A 9 -2.49 -17.81 3.38
CA PRO A 9 -2.20 -17.35 4.75
C PRO A 9 -1.19 -16.21 4.86
N LYS A 10 -0.51 -15.85 3.76
CA LYS A 10 0.42 -14.73 3.67
C LYS A 10 -0.25 -13.37 3.45
N PHE A 11 -1.49 -13.35 2.98
CA PHE A 11 -2.21 -12.09 2.77
C PHE A 11 -2.41 -11.34 4.08
N ARG A 12 -2.27 -10.02 4.01
CA ARG A 12 -2.52 -9.10 5.10
C ARG A 12 -3.34 -7.91 4.63
N ASN A 13 -4.23 -7.44 5.50
CA ASN A 13 -4.74 -6.08 5.47
C ASN A 13 -3.76 -5.19 6.23
N ILE A 14 -3.18 -4.23 5.53
CA ILE A 14 -2.18 -3.29 6.05
C ILE A 14 -2.82 -1.90 6.05
N ARG A 15 -2.83 -1.22 7.20
CA ARG A 15 -3.27 0.17 7.31
C ARG A 15 -2.08 1.07 7.51
N LEU A 16 -1.96 2.05 6.63
CA LEU A 16 -0.98 3.12 6.67
C LEU A 16 -1.70 4.42 6.99
N LEU A 17 -1.21 5.18 7.97
CA LEU A 17 -1.75 6.50 8.34
C LEU A 17 -0.69 7.56 8.14
N LEU A 18 -1.08 8.73 7.65
CA LEU A 18 -0.16 9.82 7.40
C LEU A 18 0.56 10.19 8.70
N ALA A 19 1.89 10.06 8.68
CA ALA A 19 2.73 10.41 9.82
C ALA A 19 2.92 11.92 9.89
N ARG A 20 3.62 12.37 10.93
CA ARG A 20 3.92 13.79 11.12
C ARG A 20 4.77 14.30 9.95
N GLU A 21 4.29 15.35 9.29
CA GLU A 21 5.02 16.00 8.19
C GLU A 21 4.70 17.50 8.10
N LYS A 22 5.33 18.18 7.14
CA LYS A 22 5.06 19.59 6.89
C LYS A 22 3.59 19.75 6.43
N GLY A 23 2.81 20.48 7.22
CA GLY A 23 1.36 20.65 6.99
C GLY A 23 0.49 19.79 7.91
N HIS A 24 1.04 18.68 8.44
CA HIS A 24 0.38 17.76 9.35
C HIS A 24 1.29 17.47 10.55
N PRO A 25 1.51 18.43 11.47
CA PRO A 25 2.47 18.27 12.57
C PRO A 25 2.09 17.16 13.56
N GLU A 26 0.81 16.80 13.64
CA GLU A 26 0.30 15.70 14.46
C GLU A 26 0.14 14.39 13.66
N GLY A 27 0.43 14.42 12.36
CA GLY A 27 -0.01 13.42 11.39
C GLY A 27 -1.47 13.62 11.01
N ASP A 28 -2.01 12.71 10.22
CA ASP A 28 -3.43 12.67 9.89
C ASP A 28 -3.92 11.22 9.90
N ARG A 29 -4.92 10.94 10.73
CA ARG A 29 -5.51 9.59 10.88
C ARG A 29 -6.65 9.35 9.89
N GLU A 30 -7.12 10.41 9.25
CA GLU A 30 -8.16 10.38 8.23
C GLU A 30 -7.57 10.40 6.82
N GLU A 31 -6.24 10.47 6.67
CA GLU A 31 -5.50 10.33 5.43
C GLU A 31 -4.57 9.11 5.48
N GLY A 32 -4.63 8.25 4.47
CA GLY A 32 -3.83 7.03 4.47
C GLY A 32 -4.13 6.04 3.36
N TYR A 33 -3.60 4.83 3.53
CA TYR A 33 -3.82 3.73 2.61
C TYR A 33 -4.25 2.47 3.36
N ASP A 34 -5.20 1.74 2.79
CA ASP A 34 -5.39 0.32 3.09
C ASP A 34 -4.84 -0.51 1.93
N VAL A 35 -3.97 -1.48 2.25
CA VAL A 35 -3.34 -2.36 1.27
C VAL A 35 -3.65 -3.82 1.61
N LEU A 36 -4.24 -4.53 0.66
CA LEU A 36 -4.37 -5.98 0.70
C LEU A 36 -3.25 -6.59 -0.14
N ALA A 37 -2.28 -7.21 0.50
CA ALA A 37 -1.12 -7.80 -0.18
C ALA A 37 -0.53 -8.98 0.61
N PRO A 38 0.17 -9.92 -0.06
CA PRO A 38 0.93 -10.95 0.62
C PRO A 38 2.24 -10.39 1.19
N LEU A 39 2.55 -10.75 2.43
CA LEU A 39 3.82 -10.42 3.08
C LEU A 39 4.68 -11.68 3.31
N THR A 40 6.00 -11.48 3.35
CA THR A 40 6.97 -12.46 3.86
C THR A 40 6.93 -12.50 5.40
N ASP A 41 7.66 -13.44 6.00
CA ASP A 41 7.75 -13.56 7.46
C ASP A 41 8.46 -12.35 8.11
N GLU A 42 9.28 -11.64 7.34
CA GLU A 42 9.94 -10.38 7.72
C GLU A 42 9.06 -9.14 7.48
N GLY A 43 7.80 -9.31 7.08
CA GLY A 43 6.87 -8.20 6.85
C GLY A 43 7.13 -7.42 5.55
N ARG A 44 7.87 -7.98 4.59
CA ARG A 44 8.10 -7.36 3.26
C ARG A 44 7.05 -7.83 2.25
N LEU A 45 6.82 -7.09 1.18
CA LEU A 45 5.94 -7.57 0.11
C LEU A 45 6.50 -8.86 -0.53
N ASP A 46 5.69 -9.91 -0.58
CA ASP A 46 6.09 -11.18 -1.20
C ASP A 46 5.86 -11.11 -2.73
N ALA A 47 6.92 -10.78 -3.47
CA ALA A 47 6.87 -10.66 -4.92
C ALA A 47 6.46 -11.95 -5.64
N LYS A 48 6.80 -13.12 -5.07
CA LYS A 48 6.46 -14.43 -5.66
C LYS A 48 4.97 -14.70 -5.49
N GLU A 49 4.46 -14.51 -4.28
CA GLU A 49 3.05 -14.71 -3.96
C GLU A 49 2.15 -13.69 -4.69
N TRP A 50 2.59 -12.44 -4.74
CA TRP A 50 1.93 -11.37 -5.49
C TRP A 50 1.80 -11.73 -6.97
N LYS A 51 2.85 -12.26 -7.61
CA LYS A 51 2.82 -12.58 -9.05
C LYS A 51 1.69 -13.56 -9.39
N SER A 52 1.42 -14.53 -8.52
CA SER A 52 0.34 -15.51 -8.69
C SER A 52 -1.05 -14.94 -8.38
N HIS A 53 -1.15 -13.93 -7.50
CA HIS A 53 -2.41 -13.43 -6.96
C HIS A 53 -2.61 -11.92 -7.16
N GLN A 54 -1.94 -11.31 -8.14
CA GLN A 54 -1.93 -9.85 -8.35
C GLN A 54 -3.33 -9.25 -8.56
N ALA A 55 -4.29 -10.02 -9.07
CA ALA A 55 -5.67 -9.59 -9.26
C ALA A 55 -6.40 -9.34 -7.92
N LEU A 56 -5.94 -9.98 -6.84
CA LEU A 56 -6.46 -9.86 -5.48
C LEU A 56 -5.80 -8.73 -4.70
N CYS A 57 -4.62 -8.24 -5.15
CA CYS A 57 -3.86 -7.23 -4.43
C CYS A 57 -4.43 -5.84 -4.69
N ARG A 58 -5.16 -5.29 -3.71
CA ARG A 58 -5.89 -4.02 -3.81
C ARG A 58 -5.29 -2.96 -2.92
N VAL A 59 -5.48 -1.71 -3.33
CA VAL A 59 -5.10 -0.53 -2.56
C VAL A 59 -6.31 0.40 -2.50
N ARG A 60 -6.54 1.01 -1.34
CA ARG A 60 -7.48 2.10 -1.13
C ARG A 60 -6.73 3.28 -0.56
N HIS A 61 -6.67 4.39 -1.27
CA HIS A 61 -6.22 5.68 -0.72
C HIS A 61 -7.46 6.42 -0.21
N PHE A 62 -7.43 6.82 1.06
CA PHE A 62 -8.55 7.48 1.72
C PHE A 62 -8.12 8.82 2.30
N ARG A 63 -9.04 9.78 2.28
CA ARG A 63 -8.85 11.12 2.84
C ARG A 63 -10.19 11.70 3.30
N ALA A 64 -10.23 12.37 4.45
CA ALA A 64 -11.40 13.11 4.89
C ALA A 64 -11.86 14.14 3.83
N GLY A 65 -13.13 14.07 3.44
CA GLY A 65 -13.75 15.02 2.51
C GLY A 65 -13.52 14.74 1.02
N GLU A 66 -12.83 13.66 0.67
CA GLU A 66 -12.64 13.20 -0.72
C GLU A 66 -13.18 11.77 -0.89
N ASP A 67 -13.54 11.40 -2.12
CA ASP A 67 -13.90 10.00 -2.43
C ASP A 67 -12.65 9.11 -2.39
N ASP A 68 -12.79 7.91 -1.84
CA ASP A 68 -11.72 6.93 -1.81
C ASP A 68 -11.26 6.54 -3.22
N LEU A 69 -9.94 6.51 -3.45
CA LEU A 69 -9.36 5.98 -4.67
C LEU A 69 -9.04 4.50 -4.51
N ILE A 70 -9.64 3.64 -5.34
CA ILE A 70 -9.41 2.19 -5.28
C ILE A 70 -8.55 1.74 -6.46
N GLY A 71 -7.34 1.25 -6.17
CA GLY A 71 -6.38 0.77 -7.14
C GLY A 71 -5.93 -0.67 -6.91
N ARG A 72 -4.82 -1.02 -7.57
CA ARG A 72 -4.11 -2.30 -7.42
C ARG A 72 -2.65 -2.07 -7.04
N LEU A 73 -2.08 -3.00 -6.29
CA LEU A 73 -0.64 -3.05 -6.07
C LEU A 73 0.03 -3.73 -7.27
N ARG A 74 0.98 -3.05 -7.91
CA ARG A 74 1.71 -3.51 -9.09
C ARG A 74 3.22 -3.46 -8.88
N ARG A 75 3.96 -4.20 -9.72
CA ARG A 75 5.42 -4.26 -9.70
C ARG A 75 6.00 -4.11 -11.10
N LYS A 76 6.92 -3.15 -11.30
CA LYS A 76 7.63 -2.94 -12.58
C LYS A 76 8.74 -4.00 -12.76
N PRO A 77 9.17 -4.29 -14.00
CA PRO A 77 10.44 -4.97 -14.24
C PRO A 77 11.58 -4.18 -13.57
N GLY A 78 12.41 -4.83 -12.77
CA GLY A 78 13.40 -4.17 -11.89
C GLY A 78 12.98 -4.08 -10.43
N GLY A 79 11.72 -4.38 -10.12
CA GLY A 79 11.26 -4.68 -8.77
C GLY A 79 10.60 -3.56 -8.00
N GLN A 80 10.51 -2.38 -8.61
CA GLN A 80 9.80 -1.25 -8.04
C GLN A 80 8.30 -1.53 -7.91
N TRP A 81 7.75 -1.27 -6.73
CA TRP A 81 6.33 -1.40 -6.44
C TRP A 81 5.61 -0.07 -6.65
N TYR A 82 4.36 -0.11 -7.10
CA TYR A 82 3.56 1.10 -7.32
C TYR A 82 2.06 0.82 -7.15
N PHE A 83 1.32 1.88 -6.86
CA PHE A 83 -0.14 1.84 -6.79
C PHE A 83 -0.72 2.32 -8.13
N ASP A 84 -1.66 1.54 -8.66
CA ASP A 84 -2.26 1.74 -9.97
C ASP A 84 -3.77 1.99 -9.82
N TYR A 85 -4.20 3.24 -10.03
CA TYR A 85 -5.58 3.70 -9.80
C TYR A 85 -6.41 3.86 -11.08
N THR A 86 -5.82 3.75 -12.28
CA THR A 86 -6.50 4.02 -13.56
C THR A 86 -6.59 2.78 -14.46
N GLU A 87 -7.74 2.57 -15.11
CA GLU A 87 -7.78 1.85 -16.39
C GLU A 87 -7.33 2.81 -17.51
N GLY A 88 -6.02 2.95 -17.71
CA GLY A 88 -5.45 3.80 -18.76
C GLY A 88 -4.05 4.33 -18.44
N ASP A 89 -3.30 4.69 -19.49
CA ASP A 89 -1.85 4.98 -19.55
C ASP A 89 -1.40 6.30 -18.85
N ARG A 90 -2.07 6.69 -17.76
CA ARG A 90 -1.66 7.83 -16.91
C ARG A 90 -0.96 7.29 -15.66
N ASP A 91 0.37 7.28 -15.73
CA ASP A 91 1.31 6.83 -14.68
C ASP A 91 1.40 7.88 -13.54
N ASP A 92 0.26 8.35 -13.03
CA ASP A 92 0.20 9.57 -12.21
C ASP A 92 0.53 9.34 -10.71
N GLU A 93 0.78 8.10 -10.27
CA GLU A 93 1.41 7.83 -8.97
C GLU A 93 2.66 6.96 -9.15
N ALA A 94 3.77 7.65 -9.45
CA ALA A 94 5.07 7.05 -9.68
C ALA A 94 5.68 6.43 -8.41
N GLY A 95 5.49 5.11 -8.29
CA GLY A 95 6.41 4.09 -7.79
C GLY A 95 7.33 4.39 -6.59
N PHE A 96 7.19 3.56 -5.56
CA PHE A 96 8.01 3.53 -4.35
C PHE A 96 9.03 2.37 -4.41
N HIS A 97 10.06 2.45 -3.58
CA HIS A 97 10.92 1.29 -3.29
C HIS A 97 10.36 0.49 -2.10
N LEU A 98 9.17 -0.12 -2.24
CA LEU A 98 8.60 -0.95 -1.16
C LEU A 98 9.38 -2.24 -0.89
N ASP A 99 10.34 -2.64 -1.74
CA ASP A 99 11.17 -3.84 -1.50
C ASP A 99 12.05 -3.67 -0.25
N ASP A 100 12.46 -2.43 0.07
CA ASP A 100 13.24 -2.12 1.27
C ASP A 100 12.38 -1.78 2.50
N GLU A 101 11.10 -1.48 2.29
CA GLU A 101 10.18 -1.11 3.37
C GLU A 101 9.65 -2.35 4.12
N CYS A 102 9.43 -2.20 5.43
CA CYS A 102 8.93 -3.25 6.30
C CYS A 102 7.54 -2.89 6.82
N PHE A 103 6.53 -3.69 6.46
CA PHE A 103 5.16 -3.55 6.92
C PHE A 103 4.97 -4.27 8.25
N VAL A 104 5.55 -3.70 9.30
CA VAL A 104 5.39 -4.12 10.69
C VAL A 104 4.75 -2.98 11.47
N THR A 105 3.77 -3.28 12.33
CA THR A 105 3.07 -2.25 13.10
C THR A 105 4.03 -1.38 13.89
N GLY A 106 3.90 -0.06 13.74
CA GLY A 106 4.76 0.94 14.35
C GLY A 106 5.85 1.49 13.42
N GLU A 107 6.27 0.71 12.42
CA GLU A 107 7.26 1.12 11.42
C GLU A 107 6.73 2.22 10.49
N TYR A 108 7.65 2.85 9.77
CA TYR A 108 7.35 3.93 8.84
C TYR A 108 7.72 3.54 7.43
N VAL A 109 6.89 3.92 6.47
CA VAL A 109 7.10 3.70 5.04
C VAL A 109 6.96 5.01 4.28
N SER A 110 7.78 5.20 3.25
CA SER A 110 7.76 6.43 2.46
C SER A 110 7.03 6.24 1.14
N ILE A 111 6.04 7.10 0.89
CA ILE A 111 5.18 7.07 -0.27
C ILE A 111 5.26 8.43 -1.00
N ARG A 112 5.87 8.43 -2.19
CA ARG A 112 5.82 9.51 -3.19
C ARG A 112 4.44 9.68 -3.86
N ARG A 113 3.77 10.79 -3.58
CA ARG A 113 2.49 11.18 -4.20
C ARG A 113 2.61 12.61 -4.73
N ASN A 114 2.10 12.88 -5.93
CA ASN A 114 2.14 14.22 -6.55
C ASN A 114 3.55 14.87 -6.57
N GLY A 115 4.59 14.05 -6.76
CA GLY A 115 5.99 14.50 -6.79
C GLY A 115 6.63 14.77 -5.42
N ALA A 116 5.90 14.66 -4.31
CA ALA A 116 6.42 14.83 -2.95
C ALA A 116 6.48 13.49 -2.21
N MET A 117 7.48 13.30 -1.34
CA MET A 117 7.56 12.14 -0.46
C MET A 117 6.78 12.41 0.82
N HIS A 118 5.85 11.53 1.14
CA HIS A 118 5.07 11.54 2.37
C HIS A 118 5.44 10.31 3.20
N THR A 119 5.52 10.47 4.52
CA THR A 119 5.80 9.36 5.43
C THR A 119 4.51 8.87 6.04
N TYR A 120 4.31 7.56 6.06
CA TYR A 120 3.16 6.93 6.69
C TYR A 120 3.63 5.96 7.77
N GLN A 121 2.89 5.91 8.86
CA GLN A 121 3.08 4.89 9.89
C GLN A 121 2.23 3.67 9.55
N VAL A 122 2.82 2.47 9.69
CA VAL A 122 2.11 1.21 9.66
C VAL A 122 1.29 1.08 10.95
N ALA A 123 0.03 1.49 10.88
CA ALA A 123 -0.87 1.51 12.03
C ALA A 123 -1.44 0.13 12.36
N ARG A 124 -1.56 -0.76 11.36
CA ARG A 124 -2.17 -2.09 11.54
C ARG A 124 -1.68 -3.06 10.47
N VAL A 125 -1.42 -4.30 10.86
CA VAL A 125 -1.13 -5.42 9.95
C VAL A 125 -1.84 -6.66 10.46
N GLU A 126 -2.82 -7.15 9.71
CA GLU A 126 -3.68 -8.24 10.17
C GLU A 126 -4.04 -9.21 9.05
N ARG A 127 -4.50 -10.41 9.43
CA ARG A 127 -5.08 -11.33 8.46
C ARG A 127 -6.41 -10.75 7.92
N PRO A 128 -6.70 -10.89 6.62
CA PRO A 128 -7.93 -10.41 6.01
C PRO A 128 -9.21 -11.01 6.57
#